data_AF-A0A9E1X8L7-F1
#
_entry.id   AF-A0A9E1X8L7-F1
#
_cell.length_a   1.000
_cell.length_b   1.000
_cell.length_c   1.000
_cell.angle_alpha   90.00
_cell.angle_beta   90.00
_cell.angle_gamma   90.00
#
_symmetry.space_group_name_H-M   'P 1'
#
loop_
_entity.id
_entity.type
_entity.pdbx_description
1 polymer ?
#
loop_
_entity_poly.entity_id
_entity_poly.type
_entity_poly.pdbx_seq_one_letter_code
_entity_poly.pdbx_strand_id
1 'polypeptide(L)' 'MNKERNKSIGLGLALGASFGVTIGAVVGAVTGNVSFWVAIGVAIGPGVGMTIAIAFNHDNKDQ' A
#
# COMPACT_ATOMS: atom_id res chain seq x y z
N MET A 1 14.16 19.51 9.89
CA MET A 1 12.99 19.50 8.98
C MET A 1 12.87 18.12 8.33
N ASN A 2 12.07 17.20 8.89
CA ASN A 2 11.83 15.87 8.25
C ASN A 2 10.52 15.18 8.68
N LYS A 3 9.56 15.93 9.25
CA LYS A 3 8.30 15.35 9.78
C LYS A 3 7.32 14.99 8.65
N GLU A 4 7.30 15.81 7.59
CA GLU A 4 6.43 15.65 6.42
C GLU A 4 6.76 14.38 5.61
N ARG A 5 8.04 14.09 5.33
CA ARG A 5 8.43 12.90 4.56
C ARG A 5 8.10 11.60 5.28
N ASN A 6 8.35 11.53 6.59
CA ASN A 6 7.97 10.36 7.39
C ASN A 6 6.45 10.16 7.42
N LYS A 7 5.68 11.25 7.44
CA LYS A 7 4.22 11.18 7.40
C LYS A 7 3.73 10.64 6.05
N SER A 8 4.28 11.12 4.94
CA SER A 8 3.90 10.65 3.60
C SER A 8 4.29 9.18 3.34
N ILE A 9 5.45 8.73 3.82
CA ILE A 9 5.87 7.33 3.73
C ILE A 9 4.96 6.45 4.60
N GLY A 10 4.66 6.87 5.84
CA GLY A 10 3.72 6.18 6.71
C GLY A 10 2.31 6.10 6.14
N LEU A 11 1.85 7.16 5.47
CA LEU A 11 0.57 7.18 4.76
C LEU A 11 0.58 6.19 3.59
N GLY A 12 1.64 6.18 2.78
CA GLY A 12 1.82 5.23 1.68
C GLY A 12 1.78 3.78 2.12
N LEU A 13 2.45 3.47 3.22
CA LEU A 13 2.46 2.14 3.81
C LEU A 13 1.06 1.73 4.31
N ALA A 14 0.38 2.62 5.04
CA ALA A 14 -0.95 2.37 5.58
C ALA A 14 -2.01 2.21 4.48
N LEU A 15 -1.98 3.06 3.46
CA LEU A 15 -2.85 2.98 2.30
C LEU A 15 -2.55 1.73 1.48
N GLY A 16 -1.28 1.43 1.21
CA GLY A 16 -0.88 0.21 0.50
C GLY A 16 -1.37 -1.05 1.21
N ALA A 17 -1.21 -1.12 2.54
CA ALA A 17 -1.68 -2.23 3.34
C ALA A 17 -3.21 -2.38 3.30
N SER A 18 -3.95 -1.28 3.49
CA SER A 18 -5.43 -1.33 3.50
C SER A 18 -6.01 -1.71 2.14
N PHE A 19 -5.47 -1.16 1.04
CA PHE A 19 -5.86 -1.54 -0.31
C PHE A 19 -5.47 -2.98 -0.63
N GLY A 20 -4.26 -3.40 -0.27
CA GLY A 20 -3.79 -4.78 -0.48
C GLY A 20 -4.68 -5.81 0.20
N VAL A 21 -5.03 -5.59 1.48
CA VAL A 21 -5.96 -6.46 2.22
C VAL A 21 -7.35 -6.45 1.58
N THR A 22 -7.89 -5.27 1.23
CA THR A 22 -9.23 -5.16 0.67
C THR A 22 -9.33 -5.88 -0.68
N ILE A 23 -8.37 -5.66 -1.57
CA ILE A 23 -8.30 -6.33 -2.88
C ILE A 23 -8.11 -7.84 -2.67
N GLY A 24 -7.19 -8.25 -1.80
CA GLY A 24 -6.98 -9.66 -1.46
C GLY A 24 -8.23 -10.34 -0.90
N ALA A 25 -8.99 -9.64 -0.07
CA ALA A 25 -10.24 -10.15 0.50
C ALA A 25 -11.33 -10.32 -0.57
N VAL A 26 -11.51 -9.33 -1.45
CA VAL A 26 -12.49 -9.40 -2.54
C VAL A 26 -12.14 -10.51 -3.53
N VAL A 27 -10.89 -10.55 -4.01
CA VAL A 27 -10.43 -11.60 -4.95
C VAL A 27 -10.53 -12.98 -4.29
N GLY A 28 -10.12 -13.08 -3.03
CA GLY A 28 -10.21 -14.33 -2.28
C GLY A 28 -11.64 -14.79 -2.02
N ALA A 29 -12.60 -13.87 -1.84
CA ALA A 29 -14.02 -14.19 -1.69
C ALA A 29 -14.61 -14.75 -2.99
N VAL A 30 -14.21 -14.21 -4.14
CA VAL A 30 -14.64 -14.71 -5.46
C VAL A 30 -13.99 -16.07 -5.79
N THR A 31 -12.73 -16.27 -5.40
CA THR A 31 -11.96 -17.48 -5.72
C THR A 31 -12.16 -18.61 -4.69
N GLY A 32 -12.91 -18.36 -3.61
CA GLY A 32 -13.13 -19.32 -2.52
C GLY A 32 -11.92 -19.56 -1.61
N ASN A 33 -10.91 -18.70 -1.66
CA ASN A 33 -9.68 -18.79 -0.86
C ASN A 33 -9.24 -17.43 -0.32
N VAL A 34 -10.03 -16.89 0.62
CA VAL A 34 -9.80 -15.56 1.23
C VAL A 34 -8.44 -15.48 1.92
N SER A 35 -8.08 -16.48 2.75
CA SER A 35 -6.86 -16.44 3.55
C SER A 35 -5.59 -16.36 2.70
N PHE A 36 -5.56 -17.07 1.57
CA PHE A 36 -4.41 -17.06 0.66
C PHE A 36 -4.24 -15.71 -0.03
N TRP A 37 -5.32 -15.16 -0.59
CA TRP A 37 -5.28 -13.88 -1.29
C TRP A 37 -5.08 -12.69 -0.37
N VAL A 38 -5.60 -12.74 0.86
CA VAL A 38 -5.31 -11.72 1.89
C VAL A 38 -3.85 -11.76 2.30
N ALA A 39 -3.24 -12.95 2.46
CA ALA A 39 -1.82 -13.04 2.78
C ALA A 39 -0.94 -12.42 1.68
N ILE A 40 -1.27 -12.67 0.42
CA ILE A 40 -0.62 -12.03 -0.74
C ILE A 40 -0.85 -10.51 -0.72
N GLY A 41 -2.07 -10.08 -0.46
CA GLY A 41 -2.44 -8.66 -0.37
C GLY A 41 -1.68 -7.90 0.73
N VAL A 42 -1.49 -8.52 1.90
CA VAL A 42 -0.69 -7.97 3.00
C VAL A 42 0.80 -7.91 2.67
N ALA A 43 1.33 -8.89 1.94
CA ALA A 43 2.74 -8.91 1.57
C ALA A 43 3.07 -7.88 0.47
N ILE A 44 2.21 -7.76 -0.55
CA ILE A 44 2.46 -6.93 -1.73
C ILE A 44 1.94 -5.49 -1.53
N GLY A 45 0.82 -5.32 -0.83
CA GLY A 45 0.14 -4.03 -0.64
C GLY A 45 1.04 -2.91 -0.10
N PRO A 46 1.76 -3.11 1.02
CA PRO A 46 2.69 -2.12 1.55
C PRO A 46 3.82 -1.78 0.59
N GLY A 47 4.32 -2.77 -0.16
CA GLY A 47 5.36 -2.56 -1.18
C GLY A 47 4.88 -1.61 -2.27
N VAL A 48 3.70 -1.87 -2.83
CA VAL A 48 3.09 -1.01 -3.87
C VAL A 48 2.77 0.38 -3.32
N GLY A 49 2.17 0.47 -2.13
CA GLY A 49 1.86 1.75 -1.48
C GLY A 49 3.10 2.59 -1.18
N MET A 50 4.22 1.93 -0.82
CA MET A 50 5.51 2.60 -0.63
C MET A 50 6.09 3.09 -1.96
N THR A 51 6.05 2.28 -3.02
CA THR A 51 6.51 2.70 -4.37
C THR A 51 5.73 3.92 -4.86
N ILE A 52 4.40 3.91 -4.70
CA ILE A 52 3.52 5.04 -5.05
C ILE A 52 3.88 6.25 -4.18
N ALA A 53 4.00 6.10 -2.87
CA ALA A 53 4.34 7.22 -1.99
C ALA A 53 5.73 7.80 -2.29
N ILE A 54 6.71 6.99 -2.69
CA ILE A 54 8.03 7.47 -3.11
C ILE A 54 7.91 8.21 -4.45
N ALA A 55 7.17 7.66 -5.42
CA ALA A 55 6.95 8.29 -6.72
C ALA A 55 6.25 9.66 -6.59
N PHE A 56 5.19 9.74 -5.79
CA PHE A 56 4.46 10.99 -5.52
C PHE A 56 5.24 11.99 -4.65
N ASN A 57 6.13 11.53 -3.77
CA ASN A 57 7.01 12.43 -3.02
C ASN A 57 8.14 12.99 -3.88
N HIS A 58 8.54 12.32 -4.96
CA HIS A 58 9.52 12.86 -5.89
C HIS A 58 8.95 14.04 -6.69
N ASP A 59 7.67 14.02 -7.04
CA ASP A 59 7.00 15.14 -7.72
C ASP A 59 7.00 16.44 -6.89
N ASN A 60 6.98 16.33 -5.55
CA ASN A 60 7.01 17.48 -4.63
C ASN A 60 8.41 18.07 -4.40
N LYS A 61 9.47 17.54 -5.01
CA LYS A 61 10.81 18.14 -4.95
C LYS A 61 11.14 19.03 -6.14
N ASP A 62 10.33 18.98 -7.19
CA ASP A 62 10.52 19.74 -8.43
C ASP A 62 9.48 20.88 -8.60
N GLN A 63 8.73 21.22 -7.53
CA GLN A 63 7.88 22.43 -7.43
C GLN A 63 8.42 23.43 -6.42
#